data_AF-A0A0N9HQ69-F1
#
_entry.id   AF-A0A0N9HQ69-F1
#
_cell.length_a   1.000
_cell.length_b   1.000
_cell.length_c   1.000
_cell.angle_alpha   90.00
_cell.angle_beta   90.00
_cell.angle_gamma   90.00
#
_symmetry.space_group_name_H-M   'P 1'
#
loop_
_entity.id
_entity.type
_entity.pdbx_description
1 polymer ?
#
loop_
_entity_poly.entity_id
_entity_poly.type
_entity_poly.pdbx_seq_one_letter_code
_entity_poly.pdbx_strand_id
1 'polypeptide(L)'
;MNTPSTLPALCSLRPFMPALLLGVFPFLCLNVGAIPQSVDFGSASAFAVLGGSGITVAGAVGSTTINGDIGTFPTTSITGLDKVVLNGTNNAGNAVTQLAKNDLVTAYDDAAGRAADATYVGGFDLVGLTLNSGVYSAISSLFLSGTVTLDGQGDAEAAVDFQTGSSLITASDSRVVLTGGAQACHVFWQVGSSATLGTDADFTGNILAYTSITLNTGATIDGRLLARNGAVTLDSNTVTKSICRDDAGGGTGRTHRAGRRQHALFHRLRFPDDVRFESRQPAKAFGLSPINCPLLRVRGIFRRAQPATGQPAL
;
A
#
# COMPACT_ATOMS: atom_id res chain seq x y z
N MET A 1 -76.17 -4.94 -6.36
CA MET A 1 -76.65 -5.04 -7.75
C MET A 1 -77.12 -3.68 -8.20
N ASN A 2 -76.62 -3.24 -9.35
CA ASN A 2 -77.12 -2.19 -10.24
C ASN A 2 -77.01 -0.71 -9.78
N THR A 3 -76.00 -0.03 -10.35
CA THR A 3 -76.02 1.37 -10.83
C THR A 3 -77.24 1.63 -11.73
N PRO A 4 -77.76 2.87 -12.00
CA PRO A 4 -77.00 3.93 -12.70
C PRO A 4 -77.49 5.42 -12.56
N SER A 5 -76.87 6.31 -13.36
CA SER A 5 -77.39 7.60 -13.90
C SER A 5 -77.29 8.84 -12.98
N THR A 6 -76.97 10.09 -13.37
CA THR A 6 -76.77 10.83 -14.64
C THR A 6 -76.20 12.25 -14.31
N LEU A 7 -75.49 12.86 -15.28
CA LEU A 7 -74.92 14.24 -15.51
C LEU A 7 -75.59 15.48 -14.81
N PRO A 8 -75.05 16.74 -14.77
CA PRO A 8 -74.20 17.42 -15.79
C PRO A 8 -73.17 18.54 -15.38
N ALA A 9 -72.33 18.89 -16.36
CA ALA A 9 -71.87 20.21 -16.86
C ALA A 9 -71.27 21.36 -16.00
N LEU A 10 -70.21 21.92 -16.60
CA LEU A 10 -69.70 23.31 -16.60
C LEU A 10 -68.88 23.81 -15.40
N CYS A 11 -67.59 24.09 -15.63
CA CYS A 11 -67.08 25.47 -15.54
C CYS A 11 -65.70 25.59 -16.19
N SER A 12 -65.56 26.58 -17.07
CA SER A 12 -64.31 26.95 -17.75
C SER A 12 -63.38 27.71 -16.80
N LEU A 13 -62.07 27.48 -16.88
CA LEU A 13 -61.06 28.52 -16.67
C LEU A 13 -59.68 27.98 -17.06
N ARG A 14 -59.14 28.48 -18.18
CA ARG A 14 -57.70 28.47 -18.44
C ARG A 14 -57.05 29.53 -17.57
N PRO A 15 -55.87 29.26 -17.01
CA PRO A 15 -54.76 30.19 -17.26
C PRO A 15 -53.40 29.49 -17.47
N PHE A 16 -52.68 30.01 -18.47
CA PHE A 16 -51.23 30.23 -18.51
C PHE A 16 -50.31 29.12 -17.95
N MET A 17 -49.91 28.19 -18.83
CA MET A 17 -48.65 27.46 -18.67
C MET A 17 -47.50 28.33 -19.20
N PRO A 18 -46.49 28.68 -18.39
CA PRO A 18 -45.25 29.23 -18.92
C PRO A 18 -44.51 28.10 -19.63
N ALA A 19 -44.17 28.32 -20.90
CA ALA A 19 -43.32 27.44 -21.69
C ALA A 19 -41.91 27.43 -21.07
N LEU A 20 -41.63 26.42 -20.25
CA LEU A 20 -40.29 26.10 -19.77
C LEU A 20 -39.55 25.43 -20.93
N LEU A 21 -38.67 26.18 -21.61
CA LEU A 21 -37.69 25.60 -22.54
C LEU A 21 -36.84 24.59 -21.76
N LEU A 22 -37.07 23.30 -21.98
CA LEU A 22 -36.11 22.25 -21.64
C LEU A 22 -34.91 22.42 -22.57
N GLY A 23 -33.93 23.22 -22.14
CA GLY A 23 -32.60 23.20 -22.71
C GLY A 23 -31.99 21.83 -22.45
N VAL A 24 -31.93 20.99 -23.48
CA VAL A 24 -31.13 19.77 -23.46
C VAL A 24 -29.67 20.21 -23.50
N PHE A 25 -29.09 20.45 -22.32
CA PHE A 25 -27.63 20.53 -22.18
C PHE A 25 -27.11 19.11 -22.41
N PRO A 26 -26.31 18.83 -23.46
CA PRO A 26 -25.59 17.58 -23.53
C PRO A 26 -24.72 17.54 -22.28
N PHE A 27 -25.07 16.66 -21.34
CA PHE A 27 -24.23 16.33 -20.20
C PHE A 27 -23.02 15.65 -20.80
N LEU A 28 -22.01 16.45 -21.15
CA LEU A 28 -20.72 15.97 -21.57
C LEU A 28 -20.14 15.29 -20.33
N CYS A 29 -20.35 13.98 -20.22
CA CYS A 29 -19.61 13.14 -19.30
C CYS A 29 -18.14 13.23 -19.74
N LEU A 30 -17.42 14.20 -19.19
CA LEU A 30 -15.98 14.12 -19.13
C LEU A 30 -15.70 12.88 -18.29
N ASN A 31 -15.34 11.77 -18.95
CA ASN A 31 -14.59 10.71 -18.31
C ASN A 31 -13.26 11.33 -17.90
N VAL A 32 -13.23 11.95 -16.71
CA VAL A 32 -11.99 12.08 -15.98
C VAL A 32 -11.60 10.64 -15.70
N GLY A 33 -10.65 10.11 -16.47
CA GLY A 33 -10.03 8.83 -16.13
C GLY A 33 -9.59 8.92 -14.68
N ALA A 34 -10.07 8.01 -13.84
CA ALA A 34 -9.63 7.95 -12.46
C ALA A 34 -8.12 7.77 -12.50
N ILE A 35 -7.37 8.70 -11.93
CA ILE A 35 -5.93 8.53 -11.72
C ILE A 35 -5.84 7.36 -10.74
N PRO A 36 -5.27 6.20 -11.11
CA PRO A 36 -5.18 5.10 -10.16
C PRO A 36 -4.31 5.56 -9.00
N GLN A 37 -4.92 5.61 -7.83
CA GLN A 37 -4.29 6.10 -6.61
C GLN A 37 -3.20 5.10 -6.22
N SER A 38 -1.99 5.52 -5.85
CA SER A 38 -1.00 4.57 -5.33
C SER A 38 -1.55 3.80 -4.12
N VAL A 39 -1.24 2.50 -3.98
CA VAL A 39 -1.53 1.76 -2.74
C VAL A 39 -0.56 2.22 -1.66
N ASP A 40 -1.06 2.61 -0.48
CA ASP A 40 -0.22 2.96 0.67
C ASP A 40 0.14 1.71 1.47
N PHE A 41 1.44 1.45 1.59
CA PHE A 41 1.97 0.33 2.36
C PHE A 41 2.22 0.66 3.83
N GLY A 42 2.10 1.92 4.26
CA GLY A 42 2.45 2.34 5.62
C GLY A 42 3.85 1.86 6.02
N SER A 43 3.97 1.21 7.16
CA SER A 43 5.23 0.61 7.65
C SER A 43 5.68 -0.62 6.85
N ALA A 44 4.81 -1.27 6.08
CA ALA A 44 5.21 -2.34 5.16
C ALA A 44 6.05 -1.82 3.98
N SER A 45 6.06 -0.50 3.73
CA SER A 45 6.86 0.14 2.67
C SER A 45 8.38 -0.07 2.80
N ALA A 46 8.88 -0.42 4.00
CA ALA A 46 10.28 -0.73 4.25
C ALA A 46 10.68 -2.14 3.79
N PHE A 47 9.73 -3.07 3.76
CA PHE A 47 9.98 -4.49 3.55
C PHE A 47 10.06 -4.85 2.07
N ALA A 48 11.07 -5.64 1.72
CA ALA A 48 11.14 -6.40 0.48
C ALA A 48 10.39 -7.74 0.61
N VAL A 49 10.47 -8.37 1.79
CA VAL A 49 9.81 -9.66 2.08
C VAL A 49 9.11 -9.62 3.43
N LEU A 50 7.80 -9.87 3.44
CA LEU A 50 6.98 -9.91 4.64
C LEU A 50 6.09 -11.16 4.65
N GLY A 51 6.33 -12.08 5.59
CA GLY A 51 5.60 -13.35 5.71
C GLY A 51 4.63 -13.41 6.89
N GLY A 52 3.54 -14.17 6.80
CA GLY A 52 2.64 -14.48 7.92
C GLY A 52 3.08 -15.71 8.72
N SER A 53 3.42 -16.78 8.02
CA SER A 53 3.73 -18.09 8.61
C SER A 53 5.20 -18.50 8.43
N GLY A 54 6.12 -17.53 8.41
CA GLY A 54 7.56 -17.74 8.24
C GLY A 54 8.11 -17.38 6.86
N ILE A 55 9.44 -17.38 6.75
CA ILE A 55 10.18 -17.22 5.50
C ILE A 55 11.16 -18.39 5.35
N THR A 56 11.21 -19.00 4.18
CA THR A 56 12.12 -20.11 3.88
C THR A 56 12.97 -19.77 2.66
N VAL A 57 14.29 -19.91 2.81
CA VAL A 57 15.24 -19.70 1.71
C VAL A 57 15.97 -21.01 1.39
N ALA A 58 15.89 -21.41 0.13
CA ALA A 58 16.57 -22.54 -0.48
C ALA A 58 17.74 -22.06 -1.38
N GLY A 59 18.49 -23.02 -1.91
CA GLY A 59 19.68 -22.73 -2.73
C GLY A 59 21.00 -22.77 -1.95
N ALA A 60 22.05 -22.31 -2.61
CA ALA A 60 23.41 -22.27 -2.08
C ALA A 60 23.62 -21.08 -1.12
N VAL A 61 24.70 -21.12 -0.33
CA VAL A 61 25.12 -20.01 0.53
C VAL A 61 25.27 -18.73 -0.31
N GLY A 62 24.66 -17.64 0.13
CA GLY A 62 24.62 -16.36 -0.58
C GLY A 62 23.93 -16.36 -1.96
N SER A 63 23.15 -17.38 -2.34
CA SER A 63 22.51 -17.42 -3.67
C SER A 63 21.28 -16.51 -3.80
N THR A 64 20.68 -16.10 -2.68
CA THR A 64 19.54 -15.17 -2.69
C THR A 64 19.99 -13.79 -2.25
N THR A 65 19.67 -12.74 -3.01
CA THR A 65 19.92 -11.34 -2.63
C THR A 65 18.61 -10.64 -2.34
N ILE A 66 18.51 -9.96 -1.20
CA ILE A 66 17.32 -9.18 -0.81
C ILE A 66 17.74 -7.74 -0.52
N ASN A 67 17.26 -6.80 -1.32
CA ASN A 67 17.46 -5.36 -1.15
C ASN A 67 16.22 -4.73 -0.52
N GLY A 68 16.22 -4.64 0.81
CA GLY A 68 15.12 -4.18 1.64
C GLY A 68 14.95 -5.04 2.88
N ASP A 69 14.08 -4.62 3.79
CA ASP A 69 13.90 -5.32 5.07
C ASP A 69 13.16 -6.65 4.88
N ILE A 70 13.44 -7.60 5.77
CA ILE A 70 12.69 -8.86 5.87
C ILE A 70 12.01 -8.96 7.23
N GLY A 71 10.83 -9.57 7.27
CA GLY A 71 10.11 -9.79 8.51
C GLY A 71 9.03 -10.84 8.39
N THR A 72 8.69 -11.46 9.51
CA THR A 72 7.56 -12.37 9.57
C THR A 72 6.93 -12.40 10.96
N PHE A 73 5.60 -12.43 10.98
CA PHE A 73 4.76 -12.43 12.17
C PHE A 73 3.35 -12.96 11.82
N PRO A 74 2.70 -13.76 12.68
CA PRO A 74 3.10 -14.16 14.04
C PRO A 74 4.14 -15.27 14.11
N THR A 75 4.32 -16.06 13.05
CA THR A 75 5.41 -17.04 13.01
C THR A 75 6.71 -16.32 12.71
N THR A 76 7.61 -16.27 13.69
CA THR A 76 8.85 -15.46 13.61
C THR A 76 10.02 -16.19 12.94
N SER A 77 9.81 -17.41 12.46
CA SER A 77 10.88 -18.25 11.92
C SER A 77 11.29 -17.81 10.52
N ILE A 78 12.60 -17.60 10.33
CA ILE A 78 13.25 -17.46 9.03
C ILE A 78 14.32 -18.53 8.91
N THR A 79 14.21 -19.39 7.90
CA THR A 79 15.14 -20.49 7.66
C THR A 79 15.99 -20.24 6.41
N GLY A 80 17.26 -20.67 6.43
CA GLY A 80 18.19 -20.48 5.32
C GLY A 80 18.83 -19.09 5.24
N LEU A 81 18.99 -18.37 6.35
CA LEU A 81 19.60 -17.03 6.37
C LEU A 81 21.06 -17.01 5.87
N ASP A 82 21.79 -18.12 5.97
CA ASP A 82 23.12 -18.31 5.38
C ASP A 82 23.12 -18.24 3.84
N LYS A 83 21.95 -18.45 3.22
CA LYS A 83 21.74 -18.37 1.77
C LYS A 83 21.39 -16.96 1.30
N VAL A 84 21.25 -16.01 2.23
CA VAL A 84 20.79 -14.65 1.95
C VAL A 84 21.94 -13.66 2.05
N VAL A 85 22.15 -12.88 1.00
CA VAL A 85 22.83 -11.58 1.05
C VAL A 85 21.75 -10.52 1.32
N LEU A 86 21.65 -10.08 2.57
CA LEU A 86 20.62 -9.13 3.01
C LEU A 86 21.16 -7.70 3.03
N ASN A 87 20.63 -6.86 2.14
CA ASN A 87 20.86 -5.41 2.11
C ASN A 87 19.65 -4.70 2.74
N GLY A 88 19.48 -4.91 4.05
CA GLY A 88 18.36 -4.42 4.84
C GLY A 88 18.42 -4.94 6.27
N THR A 89 17.33 -4.78 7.02
CA THR A 89 17.22 -5.24 8.41
C THR A 89 16.33 -6.48 8.49
N ASN A 90 16.78 -7.48 9.27
CA ASN A 90 15.92 -8.57 9.69
C ASN A 90 15.10 -8.15 10.91
N ASN A 91 13.80 -7.99 10.71
CA ASN A 91 12.83 -7.52 11.71
C ASN A 91 11.94 -8.65 12.25
N ALA A 92 12.29 -9.93 12.05
CA ALA A 92 11.44 -11.06 12.44
C ALA A 92 10.87 -10.94 13.88
N GLY A 93 9.54 -10.99 13.99
CA GLY A 93 8.82 -10.93 15.26
C GLY A 93 8.78 -9.59 16.00
N ASN A 94 9.49 -8.56 15.54
CA ASN A 94 9.56 -7.29 16.28
C ASN A 94 8.31 -6.40 16.07
N ALA A 95 8.26 -5.28 16.81
CA ALA A 95 7.14 -4.35 16.73
C ALA A 95 6.98 -3.69 15.34
N VAL A 96 8.08 -3.50 14.60
CA VAL A 96 8.06 -2.95 13.23
C VAL A 96 7.34 -3.93 12.30
N THR A 97 7.69 -5.22 12.35
CA THR A 97 6.99 -6.25 11.57
C THR A 97 5.54 -6.40 11.99
N GLN A 98 5.21 -6.33 13.29
CA GLN A 98 3.81 -6.39 13.74
C GLN A 98 2.97 -5.25 13.15
N LEU A 99 3.47 -4.01 13.16
CA LEU A 99 2.81 -2.88 12.54
C LEU A 99 2.68 -3.08 11.02
N ALA A 100 3.76 -3.54 10.37
CA ALA A 100 3.77 -3.79 8.93
C ALA A 100 2.75 -4.87 8.51
N LYS A 101 2.48 -5.88 9.35
CA LYS A 101 1.42 -6.87 9.09
C LYS A 101 0.03 -6.22 9.11
N ASN A 102 -0.23 -5.27 10.01
CA ASN A 102 -1.49 -4.55 10.05
C ASN A 102 -1.64 -3.63 8.81
N ASP A 103 -0.59 -2.88 8.48
CA ASP A 103 -0.60 -2.00 7.31
C ASP A 103 -0.73 -2.79 6.01
N LEU A 104 -0.15 -4.00 5.93
CA LEU A 104 -0.34 -4.92 4.81
C LEU A 104 -1.80 -5.36 4.66
N VAL A 105 -2.54 -5.54 5.76
CA VAL A 105 -3.97 -5.83 5.68
C VAL A 105 -4.71 -4.66 5.05
N THR A 106 -4.44 -3.44 5.50
CA THR A 106 -5.04 -2.23 4.93
C THR A 106 -4.69 -2.06 3.45
N ALA A 107 -3.42 -2.24 3.07
CA ALA A 107 -2.96 -2.13 1.69
C ALA A 107 -3.62 -3.18 0.78
N TYR A 108 -3.76 -4.43 1.27
CA TYR A 108 -4.44 -5.48 0.53
C TYR A 108 -5.93 -5.16 0.35
N ASP A 109 -6.60 -4.73 1.42
CA ASP A 109 -8.04 -4.47 1.39
C ASP A 109 -8.36 -3.23 0.51
N ASP A 110 -7.47 -2.23 0.48
CA ASP A 110 -7.52 -1.13 -0.50
C ASP A 110 -7.40 -1.67 -1.94
N ALA A 111 -6.30 -2.37 -2.26
CA ALA A 111 -6.08 -2.89 -3.61
C ALA A 111 -7.22 -3.82 -4.08
N ALA A 112 -7.76 -4.67 -3.20
CA ALA A 112 -8.88 -5.56 -3.49
C ALA A 112 -10.22 -4.82 -3.64
N GLY A 113 -10.37 -3.66 -3.00
CA GLY A 113 -11.61 -2.87 -2.98
C GLY A 113 -11.78 -1.92 -4.15
N ARG A 114 -10.74 -1.73 -4.98
CA ARG A 114 -10.77 -0.84 -6.15
C ARG A 114 -11.72 -1.37 -7.21
N ALA A 115 -12.44 -0.45 -7.86
CA ALA A 115 -13.30 -0.79 -8.98
C ALA A 115 -12.44 -1.17 -10.20
N ALA A 116 -12.74 -2.32 -10.81
CA ALA A 116 -12.02 -2.79 -11.99
C ALA A 116 -12.44 -2.01 -13.25
N ASP A 117 -11.46 -1.59 -14.04
CA ASP A 117 -11.66 -1.02 -15.38
C ASP A 117 -11.91 -2.12 -16.41
N ALA A 118 -11.32 -3.30 -16.18
CA ALA A 118 -11.54 -4.50 -16.98
C ALA A 118 -11.60 -5.75 -16.10
N THR A 119 -12.54 -6.64 -16.42
CA THR A 119 -12.73 -7.92 -15.71
C THR A 119 -12.64 -9.09 -16.68
N TYR A 120 -11.72 -10.01 -16.39
CA TYR A 120 -11.53 -11.26 -17.09
C TYR A 120 -12.26 -12.40 -16.37
N VAL A 121 -12.96 -13.22 -17.15
CA VAL A 121 -13.74 -14.34 -16.64
C VAL A 121 -12.97 -15.65 -16.83
N GLY A 122 -12.96 -16.48 -15.78
CA GLY A 122 -12.18 -17.71 -15.76
C GLY A 122 -10.69 -17.44 -15.56
N GLY A 123 -9.88 -18.46 -15.81
CA GLY A 123 -8.43 -18.34 -15.74
C GLY A 123 -7.93 -17.52 -16.93
N PHE A 124 -7.24 -16.41 -16.68
CA PHE A 124 -6.83 -15.47 -17.72
C PHE A 124 -5.31 -15.37 -17.81
N ASP A 125 -4.76 -15.37 -19.02
CA ASP A 125 -3.32 -15.26 -19.26
C ASP A 125 -3.00 -13.87 -19.85
N LEU A 126 -2.07 -13.16 -19.22
CA LEU A 126 -1.65 -11.81 -19.63
C LEU A 126 -0.69 -11.80 -20.82
N VAL A 127 -0.26 -12.97 -21.29
CA VAL A 127 0.76 -13.08 -22.34
C VAL A 127 0.41 -12.27 -23.61
N GLY A 128 1.37 -11.48 -24.07
CA GLY A 128 1.26 -10.66 -25.27
C GLY A 128 0.44 -9.38 -25.11
N LEU A 129 -0.15 -9.12 -23.94
CA LEU A 129 -0.88 -7.89 -23.70
C LEU A 129 0.06 -6.70 -23.47
N THR A 130 -0.37 -5.54 -23.94
CA THR A 130 0.12 -4.24 -23.49
C THR A 130 -1.00 -3.57 -22.72
N LEU A 131 -0.77 -3.32 -21.43
CA LEU A 131 -1.75 -2.74 -20.52
C LEU A 131 -1.28 -1.35 -20.11
N ASN A 132 -2.21 -0.42 -20.08
CA ASN A 132 -1.94 0.94 -19.65
C ASN A 132 -2.30 1.06 -18.17
N SER A 133 -2.28 2.29 -17.66
CA SER A 133 -2.80 2.58 -16.33
C SER A 133 -4.25 2.10 -16.15
N GLY A 134 -4.53 1.41 -15.05
CA GLY A 134 -5.86 0.90 -14.73
C GLY A 134 -5.89 -0.29 -13.77
N VAL A 135 -7.10 -0.72 -13.42
CA VAL A 135 -7.38 -1.85 -12.54
C VAL A 135 -7.91 -3.03 -13.35
N TYR A 136 -7.15 -4.13 -13.37
CA TYR A 136 -7.43 -5.33 -14.14
C TYR A 136 -7.74 -6.51 -13.22
N SER A 137 -8.99 -6.99 -13.26
CA SER A 137 -9.46 -8.07 -12.39
C SER A 137 -9.60 -9.39 -13.13
N ALA A 138 -9.18 -10.49 -12.53
CA ALA A 138 -9.49 -11.85 -12.95
C ALA A 138 -10.30 -12.55 -11.86
N ILE A 139 -11.50 -13.04 -12.19
CA ILE A 139 -12.42 -13.64 -11.20
C ILE A 139 -11.82 -14.92 -10.58
N SER A 140 -11.04 -15.70 -11.35
CA SER A 140 -10.30 -16.84 -10.83
C SER A 140 -8.80 -16.57 -10.84
N SER A 141 -7.99 -17.46 -11.40
CA SER A 141 -6.53 -17.34 -11.43
C SER A 141 -6.05 -16.43 -12.57
N LEU A 142 -4.99 -15.68 -12.30
CA LEU A 142 -4.25 -14.92 -13.29
C LEU A 142 -2.96 -15.67 -13.63
N PHE A 143 -2.68 -15.79 -14.92
CA PHE A 143 -1.52 -16.46 -15.46
C PHE A 143 -0.63 -15.48 -16.22
N LEU A 144 0.66 -15.79 -16.26
CA LEU A 144 1.62 -15.14 -17.15
C LEU A 144 2.51 -16.22 -17.78
N SER A 145 2.12 -16.72 -18.95
CA SER A 145 2.90 -17.75 -19.64
C SER A 145 4.09 -17.21 -20.45
N GLY A 146 4.19 -15.90 -20.60
CA GLY A 146 5.25 -15.24 -21.36
C GLY A 146 5.46 -13.79 -20.92
N THR A 147 5.46 -12.86 -21.87
CA THR A 147 5.67 -11.43 -21.56
C THR A 147 4.36 -10.66 -21.52
N VAL A 148 4.18 -9.82 -20.50
CA VAL A 148 3.20 -8.73 -20.47
C VAL A 148 3.96 -7.40 -20.46
N THR A 149 3.44 -6.40 -21.17
CA THR A 149 4.00 -5.04 -21.19
C THR A 149 3.06 -4.10 -20.45
N LEU A 150 3.61 -3.29 -19.55
CA LEU A 150 2.90 -2.23 -18.84
C LEU A 150 3.40 -0.89 -19.37
N ASP A 151 2.54 -0.15 -20.06
CA ASP A 151 2.87 1.10 -20.74
C ASP A 151 2.31 2.30 -19.96
N GLY A 152 3.21 3.12 -19.42
CA GLY A 152 2.84 4.35 -18.71
C GLY A 152 2.36 5.47 -19.63
N GLN A 153 2.50 5.31 -20.96
CA GLN A 153 2.08 6.31 -21.96
C GLN A 153 2.67 7.72 -21.76
N GLY A 154 3.86 7.79 -21.14
CA GLY A 154 4.58 9.01 -20.80
C GLY A 154 4.28 9.55 -19.40
N ASP A 155 3.41 8.89 -18.63
CA ASP A 155 3.10 9.23 -17.24
C ASP A 155 3.87 8.32 -16.28
N ALA A 156 4.74 8.92 -15.46
CA ALA A 156 5.56 8.19 -14.50
C ALA A 156 4.77 7.76 -13.26
N GLU A 157 3.61 8.36 -13.03
CA GLU A 157 2.68 8.03 -11.94
C GLU A 157 1.59 7.04 -12.41
N ALA A 158 1.68 6.57 -13.66
CA ALA A 158 0.77 5.55 -14.19
C ALA A 158 0.84 4.28 -13.33
N ALA A 159 -0.28 3.97 -12.67
CA ALA A 159 -0.40 2.78 -11.84
C ALA A 159 -1.22 1.68 -12.52
N VAL A 160 -0.80 0.45 -12.29
CA VAL A 160 -1.44 -0.77 -12.81
C VAL A 160 -1.71 -1.70 -11.65
N ASP A 161 -2.99 -1.94 -11.38
CA ASP A 161 -3.45 -2.83 -10.31
C ASP A 161 -4.00 -4.11 -10.91
N PHE A 162 -3.44 -5.25 -10.51
CA PHE A 162 -3.99 -6.57 -10.82
C PHE A 162 -4.73 -7.12 -9.59
N GLN A 163 -5.96 -7.53 -9.78
CA GLN A 163 -6.76 -8.25 -8.79
C GLN A 163 -7.01 -9.66 -9.29
N THR A 164 -6.74 -10.68 -8.47
CA THR A 164 -7.14 -12.06 -8.78
C THR A 164 -7.95 -12.66 -7.64
N GLY A 165 -9.07 -13.27 -7.97
CA GLY A 165 -9.90 -13.99 -6.99
C GLY A 165 -9.24 -15.26 -6.46
N SER A 166 -8.20 -15.77 -7.12
CA SER A 166 -7.43 -16.93 -6.69
C SER A 166 -5.92 -16.70 -6.84
N SER A 167 -5.24 -17.51 -7.66
CA SER A 167 -3.79 -17.57 -7.72
C SER A 167 -3.21 -16.69 -8.82
N LEU A 168 -2.02 -16.14 -8.58
CA LEU A 168 -1.13 -15.64 -9.63
C LEU A 168 -0.07 -16.70 -9.93
N ILE A 169 0.04 -17.14 -11.18
CA ILE A 169 1.03 -18.15 -11.58
C ILE A 169 1.77 -17.69 -12.83
N THR A 170 3.10 -17.61 -12.76
CA THR A 170 3.93 -17.32 -13.94
C THR A 170 4.69 -18.55 -14.41
N ALA A 171 4.86 -18.68 -15.72
CA ALA A 171 5.72 -19.71 -16.30
C ALA A 171 7.20 -19.37 -16.13
N SER A 172 8.07 -20.35 -16.40
CA SER A 172 9.51 -20.10 -16.51
C SER A 172 9.81 -19.05 -17.58
N ASP A 173 10.83 -18.22 -17.36
CA ASP A 173 11.27 -17.16 -18.27
C ASP A 173 10.22 -16.09 -18.62
N SER A 174 9.08 -16.07 -17.91
CA SER A 174 8.05 -15.05 -18.05
C SER A 174 8.55 -13.67 -17.63
N ARG A 175 7.95 -12.61 -18.20
CA ARG A 175 8.44 -11.22 -18.00
C ARG A 175 7.31 -10.22 -17.80
N VAL A 176 7.51 -9.29 -16.88
CA VAL A 176 6.72 -8.06 -16.77
C VAL A 176 7.61 -6.91 -17.21
N VAL A 177 7.35 -6.36 -18.39
CA VAL A 177 8.16 -5.30 -19.00
C VAL A 177 7.49 -3.95 -18.78
N LEU A 178 8.24 -2.96 -18.30
CA LEU A 178 7.76 -1.58 -18.17
C LEU A 178 8.20 -0.74 -19.36
N THR A 179 7.28 0.02 -19.94
CA THR A 179 7.55 0.99 -21.02
C THR A 179 6.85 2.32 -20.76
N GLY A 180 7.18 3.33 -21.57
CA GLY A 180 6.47 4.62 -21.55
C GLY A 180 6.45 5.30 -20.18
N GLY A 181 7.53 5.19 -19.40
CA GLY A 181 7.63 5.85 -18.09
C GLY A 181 7.04 5.06 -16.91
N ALA A 182 6.37 3.93 -17.14
CA ALA A 182 5.85 3.11 -16.05
C ALA A 182 6.96 2.72 -15.05
N GLN A 183 6.61 2.73 -13.76
CA GLN A 183 7.54 2.44 -12.67
C GLN A 183 7.05 1.25 -11.82
N ALA A 184 7.98 0.39 -11.41
CA ALA A 184 7.69 -0.82 -10.65
C ALA A 184 6.96 -0.55 -9.33
N CYS A 185 7.22 0.60 -8.70
CA CYS A 185 6.59 1.00 -7.45
C CYS A 185 5.08 1.27 -7.59
N HIS A 186 4.58 1.54 -8.81
CA HIS A 186 3.17 1.76 -9.14
C HIS A 186 2.48 0.52 -9.74
N VAL A 187 3.13 -0.64 -9.69
CA VAL A 187 2.55 -1.91 -10.13
C VAL A 187 2.18 -2.73 -8.90
N PHE A 188 0.92 -3.15 -8.81
CA PHE A 188 0.39 -3.85 -7.65
C PHE A 188 -0.33 -5.13 -8.06
N TRP A 189 -0.09 -6.21 -7.33
CA TRP A 189 -0.68 -7.52 -7.58
C TRP A 189 -1.38 -8.00 -6.31
N GLN A 190 -2.67 -7.72 -6.20
CA GLN A 190 -3.52 -8.27 -5.15
C GLN A 190 -3.92 -9.70 -5.53
N VAL A 191 -3.55 -10.67 -4.69
CA VAL A 191 -3.73 -12.10 -4.97
C VAL A 191 -4.62 -12.76 -3.93
N GLY A 192 -5.79 -13.24 -4.36
CA GLY A 192 -6.84 -13.83 -3.51
C GLY A 192 -6.45 -15.12 -2.79
N SER A 193 -5.46 -15.84 -3.31
CA SER A 193 -4.86 -17.00 -2.65
C SER A 193 -3.33 -16.87 -2.58
N SER A 194 -2.60 -17.53 -3.47
CA SER A 194 -1.14 -17.58 -3.46
C SER A 194 -0.55 -17.16 -4.80
N ALA A 195 0.66 -16.60 -4.75
CA ALA A 195 1.45 -16.28 -5.93
C ALA A 195 2.61 -17.27 -6.10
N THR A 196 2.83 -17.74 -7.33
CA THR A 196 3.97 -18.58 -7.70
C THR A 196 4.65 -18.00 -8.92
N LEU A 197 5.91 -17.57 -8.78
CA LEU A 197 6.74 -17.16 -9.90
C LEU A 197 7.54 -18.36 -10.42
N GLY A 198 7.48 -18.58 -11.74
CA GLY A 198 8.23 -19.62 -12.44
C GLY A 198 9.75 -19.45 -12.31
N THR A 199 10.51 -20.47 -12.71
CA THR A 199 11.99 -20.38 -12.70
C THR A 199 12.46 -19.28 -13.63
N ASP A 200 13.47 -18.52 -13.21
CA ASP A 200 14.07 -17.44 -14.01
C ASP A 200 13.06 -16.39 -14.54
N ALA A 201 11.87 -16.29 -13.93
CA ALA A 201 10.89 -15.25 -14.25
C ALA A 201 11.45 -13.87 -13.85
N ASP A 202 11.28 -12.88 -14.74
CA ASP A 202 11.68 -11.49 -14.54
C ASP A 202 10.45 -10.63 -14.23
N PHE A 203 10.13 -10.52 -12.94
CA PHE A 203 8.86 -9.99 -12.47
C PHE A 203 8.98 -8.56 -11.97
N THR A 204 7.90 -7.80 -12.08
CA THR A 204 7.86 -6.40 -11.66
C THR A 204 6.59 -6.10 -10.89
N GLY A 205 6.73 -5.40 -9.77
CA GLY A 205 5.62 -4.90 -8.96
C GLY A 205 5.51 -5.55 -7.57
N ASN A 206 4.55 -5.04 -6.80
CA ASN A 206 4.35 -5.39 -5.41
C ASN A 206 3.30 -6.49 -5.30
N ILE A 207 3.67 -7.68 -4.83
CA ILE A 207 2.72 -8.79 -4.62
C ILE A 207 2.15 -8.73 -3.21
N LEU A 208 0.83 -8.58 -3.11
CA LEU A 208 0.04 -8.67 -1.89
C LEU A 208 -0.80 -9.95 -1.93
N ALA A 209 -0.26 -11.05 -1.39
CA ALA A 209 -0.96 -12.35 -1.40
C ALA A 209 -1.72 -12.59 -0.10
N TYR A 210 -2.93 -13.15 -0.21
CA TYR A 210 -3.72 -13.52 0.96
C TYR A 210 -3.06 -14.67 1.74
N THR A 211 -2.55 -15.66 1.03
CA THR A 211 -1.96 -16.86 1.60
C THR A 211 -0.44 -16.83 1.44
N SER A 212 0.15 -17.50 0.47
CA SER A 212 1.60 -17.68 0.37
C SER A 212 2.18 -17.10 -0.91
N ILE A 213 3.50 -16.86 -0.91
CA ILE A 213 4.25 -16.46 -2.09
C ILE A 213 5.43 -17.40 -2.27
N THR A 214 5.62 -17.92 -3.49
CA THR A 214 6.75 -18.78 -3.85
C THR A 214 7.45 -18.20 -5.05
N LEU A 215 8.76 -17.97 -4.93
CA LEU A 215 9.65 -17.73 -6.05
C LEU A 215 10.43 -19.02 -6.31
N ASN A 216 10.25 -19.61 -7.49
CA ASN A 216 11.08 -20.73 -7.90
C ASN A 216 12.50 -20.27 -8.24
N THR A 217 13.39 -21.24 -8.46
CA THR A 217 14.82 -21.02 -8.67
C THR A 217 15.10 -19.90 -9.68
N GLY A 218 15.93 -18.93 -9.28
CA GLY A 218 16.44 -17.91 -10.20
C GLY A 218 15.48 -16.76 -10.54
N ALA A 219 14.19 -16.84 -10.14
CA ALA A 219 13.26 -15.74 -10.37
C ALA A 219 13.76 -14.43 -9.74
N THR A 220 13.57 -13.32 -10.45
CA THR A 220 13.91 -11.97 -10.01
C THR A 220 12.66 -11.12 -9.89
N ILE A 221 12.66 -10.19 -8.93
CA ILE A 221 11.58 -9.23 -8.77
C ILE A 221 12.12 -7.84 -8.44
N ASP A 222 11.69 -6.84 -9.23
CA ASP A 222 11.70 -5.44 -8.83
C ASP A 222 10.34 -5.11 -8.21
N GLY A 223 10.28 -5.17 -6.88
CA GLY A 223 9.04 -5.06 -6.13
C GLY A 223 9.11 -5.64 -4.72
N ARG A 224 7.98 -6.15 -4.24
CA ARG A 224 7.83 -6.66 -2.87
C ARG A 224 7.09 -7.99 -2.86
N LEU A 225 7.40 -8.82 -1.86
CA LEU A 225 6.74 -10.08 -1.57
C LEU A 225 6.02 -9.97 -0.22
N LEU A 226 4.73 -9.66 -0.22
CA LEU A 226 3.96 -9.37 0.98
C LEU A 226 2.83 -10.42 1.15
N ALA A 227 3.11 -11.48 1.91
CA ALA A 227 2.15 -12.53 2.23
C ALA A 227 1.41 -12.22 3.54
N ARG A 228 0.08 -12.09 3.49
CA ARG A 228 -0.75 -11.79 4.68
C ARG A 228 -0.71 -12.91 5.69
N ASN A 229 -1.05 -14.14 5.29
CA ASN A 229 -1.27 -15.23 6.25
C ASN A 229 -0.23 -16.34 6.15
N GLY A 230 0.22 -16.65 4.93
CA GLY A 230 1.12 -17.76 4.64
C GLY A 230 2.59 -17.39 4.61
N ALA A 231 3.40 -18.29 4.08
CA ALA A 231 4.85 -18.18 4.05
C ALA A 231 5.33 -17.51 2.77
N VAL A 232 6.55 -16.96 2.82
CA VAL A 232 7.31 -16.65 1.61
C VAL A 232 8.43 -17.68 1.44
N THR A 233 8.49 -18.31 0.27
CA THR A 233 9.53 -19.28 -0.09
C THR A 233 10.35 -18.75 -1.25
N LEU A 234 11.68 -18.77 -1.10
CA LEU A 234 12.65 -18.32 -2.09
C LEU A 234 13.65 -19.44 -2.40
N ASP A 235 14.15 -19.48 -3.62
CA ASP A 235 15.29 -20.28 -4.05
C ASP A 235 16.17 -19.49 -5.02
N SER A 236 17.35 -19.09 -4.56
CA SER A 236 18.38 -18.44 -5.41
C SER A 236 17.85 -17.23 -6.19
N ASN A 237 17.10 -16.36 -5.50
CA ASN A 237 16.38 -15.24 -6.12
C ASN A 237 17.07 -13.89 -5.91
N THR A 238 16.69 -12.90 -6.72
CA THR A 238 16.98 -11.48 -6.43
C THR A 238 15.68 -10.73 -6.19
N VAL A 239 15.52 -10.16 -4.99
CA VAL A 239 14.37 -9.35 -4.61
C VAL A 239 14.84 -7.94 -4.34
N THR A 240 14.39 -6.98 -5.15
CA THR A 240 14.73 -5.57 -4.98
C THR A 240 13.49 -4.76 -4.72
N LYS A 241 13.38 -4.17 -3.52
CA LYS A 241 12.28 -3.27 -3.21
C LYS A 241 12.31 -2.04 -4.11
N SER A 242 11.30 -1.87 -4.94
CA SER A 242 11.18 -0.71 -5.82
C SER A 242 11.08 0.60 -5.03
N ILE A 243 11.80 1.60 -5.51
CA ILE A 243 11.66 3.00 -5.13
C ILE A 243 11.10 3.75 -6.35
N CYS A 244 10.07 4.57 -6.13
CA CYS A 244 9.66 5.48 -7.18
C CYS A 244 10.78 6.48 -7.41
N ARG A 245 11.06 6.76 -8.67
CA ARG A 245 11.76 7.98 -9.02
C ARG A 245 10.69 9.06 -8.93
N ASP A 246 10.85 9.94 -7.96
CA ASP A 246 10.15 11.22 -8.03
C ASP A 246 10.49 11.80 -9.41
N ASP A 247 9.48 12.29 -10.13
CA ASP A 247 9.66 13.02 -11.38
C ASP A 247 10.51 14.28 -11.15
N ALA A 248 11.82 14.11 -11.01
CA ALA A 248 12.82 15.15 -11.00
C ALA A 248 13.12 15.55 -12.45
N GLY A 249 12.07 15.88 -13.19
CA GLY A 249 12.11 16.50 -14.51
C GLY A 249 11.69 17.96 -14.42
N GLY A 250 12.50 18.83 -13.81
CA GLY A 250 12.26 20.28 -13.87
C GLY A 250 12.92 21.18 -12.82
N GLY A 251 13.68 20.63 -11.86
CA GLY A 251 14.39 21.44 -10.87
C GLY A 251 15.84 21.64 -11.27
N THR A 252 16.17 22.73 -11.98
CA THR A 252 17.56 23.21 -12.08
C THR A 252 18.22 23.16 -10.70
N GLY A 253 19.46 22.67 -10.64
CA GLY A 253 20.23 22.53 -9.42
C GLY A 253 20.20 23.81 -8.57
N ARG A 254 19.29 23.85 -7.60
CA ARG A 254 19.42 24.67 -6.42
C ARG A 254 20.06 23.79 -5.38
N THR A 255 21.38 23.75 -5.46
CA THR A 255 22.19 23.57 -4.26
C THR A 255 21.55 24.41 -3.16
N HIS A 256 21.13 23.79 -2.04
CA HIS A 256 21.01 24.50 -0.77
C HIS A 256 22.43 24.90 -0.34
N ARG A 257 23.03 25.82 -1.11
CA ARG A 257 24.21 26.56 -0.73
C ARG A 257 23.69 27.62 0.22
N ALA A 258 23.71 27.27 1.51
CA ALA A 258 23.51 28.22 2.59
C ALA A 258 24.36 29.46 2.29
N GLY A 259 23.67 30.55 1.95
CA GLY A 259 24.28 31.83 1.63
C GLY A 259 24.94 32.41 2.87
N ARG A 260 26.26 32.30 2.97
CA ARG A 260 27.10 33.29 3.67
C ARG A 260 27.99 33.96 2.65
N ARG A 261 27.45 34.96 1.95
CA ARG A 261 28.23 36.06 1.34
C ARG A 261 27.38 37.33 1.29
N GLN A 262 27.36 38.04 2.41
CA GLN A 262 27.28 39.50 2.47
C GLN A 262 28.39 39.86 3.48
N HIS A 263 29.32 40.79 3.30
CA HIS A 263 29.49 41.91 2.38
C HIS A 263 30.97 42.29 2.52
N ALA A 264 31.64 42.70 1.46
CA ALA A 264 32.94 43.37 1.56
C ALA A 264 32.84 44.71 0.84
N LEU A 265 32.73 45.83 1.57
CA LEU A 265 33.57 47.02 1.37
C LEU A 265 33.35 48.09 2.48
N PHE A 266 34.40 48.28 3.27
CA PHE A 266 34.87 49.51 3.95
C PHE A 266 33.96 50.32 4.89
N HIS A 267 34.28 50.30 6.19
CA HIS A 267 34.86 51.49 6.83
C HIS A 267 35.67 51.13 8.10
N ARG A 268 36.84 51.76 8.22
CA ARG A 268 37.75 51.73 9.39
C ARG A 268 37.01 52.09 10.68
N LEU A 269 37.19 51.31 11.75
CA LEU A 269 37.47 51.80 13.11
C LEU A 269 38.23 50.71 13.90
N ARG A 270 39.10 51.16 14.81
CA ARG A 270 40.19 50.45 15.50
C ARG A 270 39.79 50.07 16.94
N PHE A 271 40.30 48.91 17.39
CA PHE A 271 40.63 48.46 18.79
C PHE A 271 39.50 48.31 19.85
N PRO A 272 39.72 47.56 20.97
CA PRO A 272 40.69 46.49 21.28
C PRO A 272 40.06 45.21 21.89
N ASP A 273 40.90 44.18 22.05
CA ASP A 273 40.69 42.89 22.72
C ASP A 273 40.38 43.01 24.22
N ASP A 274 39.47 42.15 24.72
CA ASP A 274 39.52 41.44 26.02
C ASP A 274 38.11 41.06 26.48
N VAL A 275 37.73 39.76 26.47
CA VAL A 275 36.93 39.16 27.55
C VAL A 275 37.20 37.66 27.67
N ARG A 276 37.68 37.26 28.85
CA ARG A 276 37.88 35.89 29.36
C ARG A 276 36.58 35.08 29.43
N PHE A 277 36.69 33.77 29.18
CA PHE A 277 35.74 32.77 29.66
C PHE A 277 35.88 32.58 31.17
N GLU A 278 34.80 32.79 31.93
CA GLU A 278 34.70 32.36 33.33
C GLU A 278 33.49 31.44 33.48
N SER A 279 33.76 30.16 33.72
CA SER A 279 32.78 29.14 34.08
C SER A 279 32.40 29.26 35.56
N ARG A 280 31.13 29.53 35.87
CA ARG A 280 30.58 29.25 37.22
C ARG A 280 29.15 28.71 37.11
N GLN A 281 28.99 27.44 37.47
CA GLN A 281 27.75 26.97 38.10
C GLN A 281 27.62 27.63 39.49
N PRO A 282 26.39 27.76 40.02
CA PRO A 282 26.02 26.81 41.07
C PRO A 282 24.55 26.33 41.00
N ALA A 283 24.30 25.32 41.82
CA ALA A 283 23.13 24.47 41.88
C ALA A 283 21.97 25.00 42.76
N LYS A 284 20.86 24.25 42.64
CA LYS A 284 19.78 23.94 43.63
C LYS A 284 18.46 24.75 43.61
N ALA A 285 17.44 24.01 43.12
CA ALA A 285 16.21 23.57 43.80
C ALA A 285 15.11 24.58 44.18
N PHE A 286 13.91 24.42 43.61
CA PHE A 286 12.64 23.99 44.24
C PHE A 286 11.45 24.40 43.34
N GLY A 287 10.40 23.56 43.28
CA GLY A 287 9.05 24.03 42.91
C GLY A 287 8.26 23.12 41.97
N LEU A 288 7.38 22.30 42.55
CA LEU A 288 6.36 21.48 41.91
C LEU A 288 5.24 22.33 41.28
N SER A 289 4.71 21.95 40.11
CA SER A 289 3.34 21.42 39.94
C SER A 289 2.96 21.18 38.46
N PRO A 290 2.28 20.07 38.12
CA PRO A 290 1.85 19.73 36.75
C PRO A 290 0.44 20.27 36.38
N ILE A 291 0.25 20.52 35.08
CA ILE A 291 -0.99 20.98 34.46
C ILE A 291 -1.99 19.83 34.30
N ASN A 292 -3.22 20.11 34.73
CA ASN A 292 -4.44 19.31 34.68
C ASN A 292 -4.86 18.85 33.28
N CYS A 293 -5.35 17.61 33.20
CA CYS A 293 -6.28 17.15 32.16
C CYS A 293 -7.41 16.35 32.88
N PRO A 294 -8.71 16.67 32.71
CA PRO A 294 -9.76 16.13 33.56
C PRO A 294 -10.24 14.73 33.15
N LEU A 295 -10.35 13.84 34.15
CA LEU A 295 -10.89 12.49 34.10
C LEU A 295 -12.43 12.46 34.18
N LEU A 296 -13.02 11.65 33.29
CA LEU A 296 -14.40 11.17 33.31
C LEU A 296 -14.60 10.20 34.49
N ARG A 297 -15.60 10.47 35.34
CA ARG A 297 -15.87 9.76 36.61
C ARG A 297 -16.90 8.65 36.39
N VAL A 298 -16.55 7.38 36.64
CA VAL A 298 -17.51 6.28 36.85
C VAL A 298 -17.53 5.94 38.34
N ARG A 299 -18.68 6.12 39.00
CA ARG A 299 -18.92 5.74 40.40
C ARG A 299 -19.55 4.36 40.44
N GLY A 300 -18.87 3.40 41.08
CA GLY A 300 -19.45 2.13 41.50
C GLY A 300 -20.31 2.27 42.77
N ILE A 301 -21.41 1.54 42.83
CA ILE A 301 -22.22 1.32 44.03
C ILE A 301 -22.10 -0.15 44.41
N PHE A 302 -21.59 -0.40 45.61
CA PHE A 302 -21.56 -1.70 46.28
C PHE A 302 -22.90 -1.92 47.02
N ARG A 303 -23.53 -3.09 46.85
CA ARG A 303 -24.47 -3.66 47.85
C ARG A 303 -24.19 -5.16 48.01
N ARG A 304 -23.96 -5.57 49.27
CA ARG A 304 -23.92 -6.98 49.73
C ARG A 304 -25.35 -7.51 49.91
N ALA A 305 -25.55 -8.80 49.62
CA ALA A 305 -26.50 -9.66 50.31
C ALA A 305 -25.96 -11.12 50.32
N GLN A 306 -26.13 -11.79 51.46
CA GLN A 306 -25.63 -13.13 51.82
C GLN A 306 -26.66 -14.23 51.47
N PRO A 307 -26.35 -15.54 51.66
CA PRO A 307 -26.85 -16.65 50.84
C PRO A 307 -28.11 -17.33 51.40
N ALA A 308 -28.82 -18.07 50.53
CA ALA A 308 -29.83 -19.04 50.92
C ALA A 308 -29.59 -20.40 50.24
N THR A 309 -29.64 -21.42 51.09
CA THR A 309 -29.55 -22.87 50.92
C THR A 309 -30.73 -23.48 50.16
N GLY A 310 -30.54 -24.64 49.50
CA GLY A 310 -31.63 -25.62 49.30
C GLY A 310 -31.66 -26.45 48.00
N GLN A 311 -30.87 -27.53 47.98
CA GLN A 311 -31.21 -28.94 47.61
C GLN A 311 -31.89 -29.35 46.27
N PRO A 312 -31.52 -30.51 45.65
CA PRO A 312 -32.11 -31.05 44.41
C PRO A 312 -33.08 -32.24 44.63
N ALA A 313 -34.01 -32.44 43.68
CA ALA A 313 -34.77 -33.66 43.31
C ALA A 313 -35.70 -33.25 42.13
N LEU A 314 -35.92 -33.96 41.01
CA LEU A 314 -35.86 -35.36 40.59
C LEU A 314 -35.31 -35.45 39.16
#